data_AF-A0A258E7X6-F1
#
_entry.id   AF-A0A258E7X6-F1
#
_cell.length_a   1.000
_cell.length_b   1.000
_cell.length_c   1.000
_cell.angle_alpha   90.00
_cell.angle_beta   90.00
_cell.angle_gamma   90.00
#
_symmetry.space_group_name_H-M   'P 1'
#
loop_
_entity.id
_entity.type
_entity.pdbx_description
1 polymer ?
#
loop_
_entity_poly.entity_id
_entity_poly.type
_entity_poly.pdbx_seq_one_letter_code
_entity_poly.pdbx_strand_id
1 'polypeptide(L)'
;MVAALSQGIVLGALLQGIAVEGRAYAGGWWDWLTPFSLATGVSVVIGYALLGASWLIWKTDGPLHEQARRIARPLLLGLLLAIALVSAWTPFLEAQYYRRWFEWPGVLAAAQMPLLVTIAAIFTWRAIGRGRDWMPFLLSLALFGLTMIGLGISIWPDVVPGAVTIWEAAAPERSQIFMLIGAGVLIPIILGYTVWAYWVFRGKVDETGYH
;
A
#
# COMPACT_ATOMS: atom_id res chain seq x y z
N MET A 1 6.04 13.56 2.16
CA MET A 1 6.62 12.94 0.95
C MET A 1 7.91 12.18 1.24
N VAL A 2 8.88 12.76 1.95
CA VAL A 2 10.10 12.03 2.36
C VAL A 2 9.77 10.75 3.15
N ALA A 3 8.88 10.82 4.15
CA ALA A 3 8.48 9.63 4.91
C ALA A 3 7.84 8.52 4.03
N ALA A 4 6.97 8.90 3.08
CA ALA A 4 6.36 7.96 2.14
C ALA A 4 7.39 7.32 1.20
N LEU A 5 8.35 8.12 0.72
CA LEU A 5 9.46 7.66 -0.10
C LEU A 5 10.32 6.67 0.69
N SER A 6 10.71 7.01 1.92
CA SER A 6 11.48 6.14 2.81
C SER A 6 10.75 4.84 3.10
N GLN A 7 9.44 4.89 3.39
CA GLN A 7 8.62 3.70 3.62
C GLN A 7 8.64 2.76 2.40
N GLY A 8 8.46 3.31 1.19
CA GLY A 8 8.49 2.51 -0.03
C GLY A 8 9.88 1.94 -0.34
N ILE A 9 10.95 2.73 -0.12
CA ILE A 9 12.33 2.26 -0.26
C ILE A 9 12.63 1.09 0.70
N VAL A 10 12.19 1.20 1.96
CA VAL A 10 12.38 0.13 2.96
C VAL A 10 11.64 -1.15 2.53
N LEU A 11 10.40 -1.02 2.07
CA LEU A 11 9.62 -2.17 1.58
C LEU A 11 10.27 -2.80 0.33
N GLY A 12 10.77 -1.99 -0.60
CA GLY A 12 11.47 -2.47 -1.80
C GLY A 12 12.79 -3.16 -1.48
N ALA A 13 13.58 -2.60 -0.57
CA ALA A 13 14.83 -3.21 -0.12
C ALA A 13 14.59 -4.54 0.59
N LEU A 14 13.53 -4.64 1.39
CA LEU A 14 13.14 -5.89 2.05
C LEU A 14 12.73 -6.97 1.05
N LEU A 15 12.00 -6.60 0.00
CA LEU A 15 11.59 -7.52 -1.07
C LEU A 15 12.76 -8.10 -1.88
N GLN A 16 13.85 -7.34 -2.04
CA GLN A 16 15.03 -7.80 -2.76
C GLN A 16 15.87 -8.81 -1.96
N GLY A 17 15.51 -9.05 -0.70
CA GLY A 17 16.34 -9.79 0.23
C GLY A 17 17.43 -8.88 0.80
N ILE A 18 17.60 -8.99 2.11
CA ILE A 18 18.68 -8.31 2.83
C ILE A 18 19.73 -9.37 3.13
N ALA A 19 21.01 -9.07 2.87
CA ALA A 19 22.09 -9.95 3.30
C ALA A 19 22.12 -9.99 4.83
N VAL A 20 21.80 -11.16 5.40
CA VAL A 20 21.80 -11.41 6.85
C VAL A 20 22.82 -12.50 7.15
N GLU A 21 23.72 -12.24 8.08
CA GLU A 21 24.63 -13.25 8.62
C GLU A 21 24.24 -13.54 10.08
N GLY A 22 23.77 -14.76 10.33
CA GLY A 22 23.18 -15.18 11.60
C GLY A 22 21.84 -14.49 11.89
N ARG A 23 21.90 -13.26 12.44
CA ARG A 23 20.76 -12.37 12.76
C ARG A 23 21.10 -10.87 12.64
N ALA A 24 22.29 -10.55 12.12
CA ALA A 24 22.76 -9.18 11.94
C ALA A 24 22.73 -8.80 10.46
N TYR A 25 22.48 -7.51 10.19
CA TYR A 25 22.61 -6.94 8.85
C TYR A 25 24.07 -7.06 8.40
N ALA A 26 24.29 -7.82 7.33
CA ALA A 26 25.61 -8.02 6.72
C ALA A 26 25.74 -7.30 5.37
N GLY A 27 24.73 -6.54 4.94
CA GLY A 27 24.74 -5.77 3.71
C GLY A 27 25.67 -4.55 3.76
N GLY A 28 26.02 -4.04 2.59
CA GLY A 28 26.73 -2.78 2.42
C GLY A 28 25.82 -1.56 2.68
N TRP A 29 26.44 -0.42 3.03
CA TRP A 29 25.74 0.84 3.34
C TRP A 29 24.81 1.37 2.24
N TRP A 30 24.91 0.85 1.00
CA TRP A 30 24.12 1.28 -0.16
C TRP A 30 23.19 0.20 -0.71
N ASP A 31 23.13 -0.99 -0.09
CA ASP A 31 22.33 -2.11 -0.60
C ASP A 31 20.82 -1.82 -0.53
N TRP A 32 20.41 -0.88 0.32
CA TRP A 32 19.03 -0.40 0.37
C TRP A 32 18.65 0.51 -0.81
N LEU A 33 19.63 1.11 -1.50
CA LEU A 33 19.43 2.06 -2.59
C LEU A 33 19.62 1.40 -3.96
N THR A 34 18.65 0.57 -4.35
CA THR A 34 18.62 -0.03 -5.69
C THR A 34 17.57 0.66 -6.58
N PRO A 35 17.65 0.47 -7.91
CA PRO A 35 16.62 0.97 -8.83
C PRO A 35 15.21 0.47 -8.49
N PHE A 36 15.10 -0.75 -7.96
CA PHE A 36 13.82 -1.33 -7.54
C PHE A 36 13.31 -0.70 -6.23
N SER A 37 14.18 -0.50 -5.23
CA SER A 37 13.81 0.20 -3.98
C SER A 37 13.40 1.64 -4.26
N LEU A 38 14.06 2.30 -5.21
CA LEU A 38 13.67 3.65 -5.62
C LEU A 38 12.33 3.64 -6.37
N ALA A 39 12.12 2.69 -7.28
CA ALA A 39 10.86 2.56 -8.01
C ALA A 39 9.67 2.29 -7.06
N THR A 40 9.84 1.41 -6.08
CA THR A 40 8.83 1.14 -5.04
C THR A 40 8.60 2.36 -4.14
N GLY A 41 9.65 3.09 -3.76
CA GLY A 41 9.58 4.40 -3.10
C GLY A 41 8.70 5.40 -3.86
N VAL A 42 8.98 5.62 -5.14
CA VAL A 42 8.21 6.51 -6.01
C VAL A 42 6.76 6.04 -6.16
N SER A 43 6.55 4.72 -6.29
CA SER A 43 5.21 4.11 -6.38
C SER A 43 4.36 4.46 -5.16
N VAL A 44 4.94 4.37 -3.96
CA VAL A 44 4.26 4.71 -2.71
C VAL A 44 3.95 6.20 -2.63
N VAL A 45 4.86 7.07 -3.07
CA VAL A 45 4.61 8.53 -3.15
C VAL A 45 3.44 8.84 -4.08
N ILE A 46 3.37 8.20 -5.26
CA ILE A 46 2.24 8.37 -6.20
C ILE A 46 0.93 7.87 -5.56
N GLY A 47 0.97 6.73 -4.86
CA GLY A 47 -0.19 6.20 -4.14
C GLY A 47 -0.73 7.15 -3.06
N TYR A 48 0.15 7.71 -2.22
CA TYR A 48 -0.25 8.70 -1.22
C TYR A 48 -0.73 10.01 -1.86
N ALA A 49 -0.15 10.44 -2.97
CA ALA A 49 -0.64 11.58 -3.72
C ALA A 49 -2.06 11.34 -4.27
N LEU A 50 -2.35 10.13 -4.77
CA LEU A 50 -3.68 9.75 -5.25
C LEU A 50 -4.70 9.71 -4.09
N LEU A 51 -4.32 9.18 -2.92
CA LEU A 51 -5.16 9.20 -1.73
C LEU A 51 -5.46 10.64 -1.29
N GLY A 52 -4.46 11.52 -1.30
CA GLY A 52 -4.61 12.94 -1.01
C GLY A 52 -5.53 13.64 -2.01
N ALA A 53 -5.34 13.42 -3.32
CA ALA A 53 -6.21 13.98 -4.35
C ALA A 53 -7.65 13.49 -4.20
N SER A 54 -7.85 12.19 -3.93
CA SER A 54 -9.17 11.61 -3.70
C SER A 54 -9.83 12.11 -2.41
N TRP A 55 -9.04 12.41 -1.39
CA TRP A 55 -9.51 13.07 -0.17
C TRP A 55 -9.98 14.50 -0.45
N LEU A 56 -9.21 15.26 -1.24
CA LEU A 56 -9.62 16.60 -1.67
C LEU A 56 -10.95 16.54 -2.42
N ILE A 57 -11.10 15.62 -3.39
CA ILE A 57 -12.37 15.42 -4.12
C ILE A 57 -13.54 15.19 -3.14
N TRP A 58 -13.34 14.47 -2.03
CA TRP A 58 -14.40 14.25 -1.05
C TRP A 58 -14.73 15.50 -0.23
N LYS A 59 -13.72 16.32 0.11
CA LYS A 59 -13.85 17.43 1.07
C LYS A 59 -14.05 18.81 0.45
N THR A 60 -13.78 18.99 -0.83
CA THR A 60 -13.86 20.29 -1.50
C THR A 60 -15.05 20.36 -2.47
N ASP A 61 -15.43 21.58 -2.83
CA ASP A 61 -16.38 21.92 -3.88
C ASP A 61 -15.78 22.97 -4.82
N GLY A 62 -16.48 23.26 -5.93
CA GLY A 62 -16.11 24.35 -6.84
C GLY A 62 -14.82 24.12 -7.65
N PRO A 63 -14.02 25.17 -7.92
CA PRO A 63 -12.84 25.08 -8.79
C PRO A 63 -11.77 24.10 -8.25
N LEU A 64 -11.59 24.05 -6.93
CA LEU A 64 -10.62 23.17 -6.28
C LEU A 64 -10.99 21.68 -6.45
N HIS A 65 -12.29 21.37 -6.45
CA HIS A 65 -12.80 20.02 -6.72
C HIS A 65 -12.47 19.55 -8.13
N GLU A 66 -12.68 20.41 -9.13
CA GLU A 66 -12.35 20.09 -10.52
C GLU A 66 -10.85 19.89 -10.72
N GLN A 67 -10.03 20.74 -10.07
CA GLN A 67 -8.58 20.61 -10.10
C GLN A 67 -8.13 19.28 -9.47
N ALA A 68 -8.68 18.92 -8.31
CA ALA A 68 -8.39 17.65 -7.65
C ALA A 68 -8.76 16.44 -8.54
N ARG A 69 -9.91 16.48 -9.23
CA ARG A 69 -10.31 15.46 -10.22
C ARG A 69 -9.35 15.37 -11.40
N ARG A 70 -8.88 16.51 -11.91
CA ARG A 70 -7.91 16.57 -13.02
C ARG A 70 -6.56 15.96 -12.63
N ILE A 71 -6.11 16.18 -11.39
CA ILE A 71 -4.84 15.63 -10.86
C ILE A 71 -4.98 14.14 -10.50
N ALA A 72 -6.14 13.70 -9.99
CA ALA A 72 -6.36 12.31 -9.60
C ALA A 72 -6.24 11.31 -10.76
N ARG A 73 -6.68 11.68 -11.97
CA ARG A 73 -6.59 10.80 -13.16
C ARG A 73 -5.16 10.42 -13.58
N PRO A 74 -4.23 11.37 -13.82
CA PRO A 74 -2.86 11.03 -14.14
C PRO A 74 -2.15 10.34 -12.97
N LEU A 75 -2.48 10.67 -11.71
CA LEU A 75 -1.96 9.95 -10.54
C LEU A 75 -2.41 8.49 -10.51
N LEU A 76 -3.68 8.21 -10.85
CA LEU A 76 -4.16 6.83 -10.97
C LEU A 76 -3.42 6.08 -12.07
N LEU A 77 -3.22 6.67 -13.25
CA LEU A 77 -2.44 6.04 -14.32
C LEU A 77 -0.98 5.82 -13.89
N GLY A 78 -0.36 6.80 -13.23
CA GLY A 78 0.98 6.68 -12.67
C GLY A 78 1.08 5.56 -11.65
N LEU A 79 0.07 5.39 -10.79
CA LEU A 79 0.01 4.30 -9.81
C LEU A 79 -0.13 2.94 -10.51
N LEU A 80 -0.99 2.84 -11.54
CA LEU A 80 -1.14 1.58 -12.30
C LEU A 80 0.13 1.20 -13.05
N LEU A 81 0.82 2.18 -13.65
CA LEU A 81 2.12 1.98 -14.27
C LEU A 81 3.15 1.49 -13.24
N ALA A 82 3.19 2.14 -12.07
CA ALA A 82 4.05 1.76 -10.96
C ALA A 82 3.77 0.33 -10.48
N ILE A 83 2.51 -0.04 -10.27
CA ILE A 83 2.10 -1.39 -9.89
C ILE A 83 2.52 -2.39 -10.95
N ALA A 84 2.27 -2.10 -12.23
CA ALA A 84 2.66 -2.98 -13.34
C ALA A 84 4.18 -3.15 -13.41
N LEU A 85 4.94 -2.06 -13.25
CA LEU A 85 6.41 -2.09 -13.28
C LEU A 85 6.97 -2.92 -12.13
N VAL A 86 6.54 -2.64 -10.89
CA VAL A 86 6.99 -3.39 -9.71
C VAL A 86 6.58 -4.86 -9.84
N SER A 87 5.33 -5.12 -10.19
CA SER A 87 4.82 -6.49 -10.38
C SER A 87 5.52 -7.26 -11.49
N ALA A 88 5.95 -6.60 -12.56
CA ALA A 88 6.72 -7.25 -13.63
C ALA A 88 8.17 -7.51 -13.18
N TRP A 89 8.72 -6.69 -12.29
CA TRP A 89 10.10 -6.83 -11.80
C TRP A 89 10.22 -7.86 -10.67
N THR A 90 9.23 -7.97 -9.79
CA THR A 90 9.25 -8.85 -8.60
C THR A 90 9.61 -10.31 -8.90
N PRO A 91 9.05 -10.98 -9.94
CA PRO A 91 9.38 -12.37 -10.24
C PRO A 91 10.83 -12.61 -10.65
N PHE A 92 11.55 -11.56 -11.08
CA PHE A 92 12.95 -11.64 -11.49
C PHE A 92 13.93 -11.31 -10.37
N LEU A 93 13.45 -10.94 -9.17
CA LEU A 93 14.31 -10.67 -8.02
C LEU A 93 14.88 -11.97 -7.44
N GLU A 94 14.03 -12.97 -7.26
CA GLU A 94 14.42 -14.26 -6.69
C GLU A 94 13.67 -15.40 -7.39
N ALA A 95 14.33 -16.55 -7.53
CA ALA A 95 13.73 -17.75 -8.10
C ALA A 95 12.51 -18.23 -7.31
N GLN A 96 12.42 -17.93 -6.01
CA GLN A 96 11.29 -18.25 -5.16
C GLN A 96 10.01 -17.50 -5.58
N TYR A 97 10.13 -16.21 -5.91
CA TYR A 97 8.99 -15.42 -6.42
C TYR A 97 8.52 -15.95 -7.76
N TYR A 98 9.45 -16.28 -8.67
CA TYR A 98 9.13 -16.87 -9.96
C TYR A 98 8.31 -18.15 -9.80
N ARG A 99 8.79 -19.09 -8.98
CA ARG A 99 8.07 -20.35 -8.72
C ARG A 99 6.70 -20.09 -8.12
N ARG A 100 6.59 -19.17 -7.17
CA ARG A 100 5.30 -18.88 -6.52
C ARG A 100 4.28 -18.23 -7.46
N TRP A 101 4.74 -17.47 -8.46
CA TRP A 101 3.88 -16.81 -9.43
C TRP A 101 3.53 -17.70 -10.63
N PHE A 102 4.44 -18.58 -11.04
CA PHE A 102 4.32 -19.38 -12.27
C PHE A 102 4.11 -20.89 -12.05
N GLU A 103 4.35 -21.43 -10.86
CA GLU A 103 4.05 -22.83 -10.52
C GLU A 103 2.66 -22.99 -9.90
N TRP A 104 2.09 -24.17 -10.07
CA TRP A 104 0.79 -24.54 -9.53
C TRP A 104 0.91 -24.90 -8.03
N PRO A 105 0.02 -24.44 -7.13
CA PRO A 105 -1.21 -23.67 -7.35
C PRO A 105 -1.05 -22.13 -7.29
N GLY A 106 0.17 -21.61 -7.08
CA GLY A 106 0.43 -20.19 -6.85
C GLY A 106 -0.02 -19.26 -7.99
N VAL A 107 0.00 -19.75 -9.23
CA VAL A 107 -0.57 -19.07 -10.41
C VAL A 107 -2.01 -18.60 -10.19
N LEU A 108 -2.84 -19.36 -9.47
CA LEU A 108 -4.24 -18.97 -9.22
C LEU A 108 -4.32 -17.72 -8.35
N ALA A 109 -3.52 -17.65 -7.29
CA ALA A 109 -3.45 -16.48 -6.41
C ALA A 109 -2.81 -15.29 -7.14
N ALA A 110 -1.75 -15.55 -7.93
CA ALA A 110 -1.07 -14.54 -8.71
C ALA A 110 -1.96 -13.94 -9.82
N ALA A 111 -2.84 -14.73 -10.44
CA ALA A 111 -3.77 -14.25 -11.47
C ALA A 111 -4.96 -13.44 -10.89
N GLN A 112 -5.40 -13.77 -9.67
CA GLN A 112 -6.50 -13.06 -8.99
C GLN A 112 -6.12 -11.61 -8.65
N MET A 113 -4.86 -11.36 -8.29
CA MET A 113 -4.39 -10.02 -7.88
C MET A 113 -4.49 -8.96 -9.01
N PRO A 114 -3.91 -9.17 -10.20
CA PRO A 114 -4.04 -8.26 -11.34
C PRO A 114 -5.49 -8.03 -11.73
N LEU A 115 -6.34 -9.06 -11.64
CA LEU A 115 -7.77 -8.93 -11.90
C LEU A 115 -8.43 -7.98 -10.89
N LEU A 116 -8.21 -8.19 -9.59
CA LEU A 116 -8.75 -7.33 -8.53
C LEU A 116 -8.26 -5.89 -8.63
N VAL A 117 -6.96 -5.69 -8.91
CA VAL A 117 -6.36 -4.36 -9.14
C VAL A 117 -7.00 -3.69 -10.35
N THR A 118 -7.17 -4.41 -11.45
CA THR A 118 -7.80 -3.88 -12.67
C THR A 118 -9.25 -3.48 -12.42
N ILE A 119 -10.02 -4.31 -11.72
CA ILE A 119 -11.40 -4.03 -11.34
C ILE A 119 -11.46 -2.76 -10.47
N ALA A 120 -10.66 -2.70 -9.40
CA ALA A 120 -10.61 -1.56 -8.50
C ALA A 120 -10.15 -0.27 -9.22
N ALA A 121 -9.21 -0.37 -10.16
CA ALA A 121 -8.74 0.73 -10.99
C ALA A 121 -9.85 1.29 -11.89
N ILE A 122 -10.58 0.42 -12.57
CA ILE A 122 -11.72 0.80 -13.42
C ILE A 122 -12.80 1.49 -12.58
N PHE A 123 -13.13 0.96 -11.40
CA PHE A 123 -14.08 1.58 -10.50
C PHE A 123 -13.58 2.94 -10.01
N THR A 124 -12.30 3.08 -9.66
CA THR A 124 -11.70 4.35 -9.21
C THR A 124 -11.77 5.39 -10.33
N TRP A 125 -11.38 5.02 -11.55
CA TRP A 125 -11.46 5.89 -12.73
C TRP A 125 -12.89 6.39 -12.97
N ARG A 126 -13.87 5.48 -12.91
CA ARG A 126 -15.29 5.82 -13.06
C ARG A 126 -15.80 6.68 -11.91
N ALA A 127 -15.34 6.43 -10.68
CA ALA A 127 -15.72 7.20 -9.51
C ALA A 127 -15.22 8.64 -9.58
N ILE A 128 -13.98 8.86 -10.05
CA ILE A 128 -13.41 10.21 -10.27
C ILE A 128 -14.26 11.01 -11.28
N GLY A 129 -14.83 10.33 -12.28
CA GLY A 129 -15.70 10.95 -13.28
C GLY A 129 -17.16 11.15 -12.86
N ARG A 130 -17.64 10.43 -11.84
CA ARG A 130 -19.05 10.46 -11.39
C ARG A 130 -19.22 11.36 -10.17
N GLY A 131 -20.44 11.86 -9.92
CA GLY A 131 -20.74 12.78 -8.80
C GLY A 131 -20.72 12.15 -7.39
N ARG A 132 -20.05 10.99 -7.19
CA ARG A 132 -19.95 10.31 -5.89
C ARG A 132 -18.57 10.57 -5.28
N ASP A 133 -18.43 11.72 -4.64
CA ASP A 133 -17.14 12.28 -4.21
C ASP A 133 -16.39 11.46 -3.15
N TRP A 134 -17.07 10.67 -2.32
CA TRP A 134 -16.43 9.80 -1.31
C TRP A 134 -15.84 8.51 -1.90
N MET A 135 -16.34 8.07 -3.05
CA MET A 135 -16.03 6.76 -3.62
C MET A 135 -14.60 6.65 -4.18
N PRO A 136 -14.03 7.69 -4.84
CA PRO A 136 -12.61 7.68 -5.24
C PRO A 136 -11.65 7.44 -4.07
N PHE A 137 -11.96 7.98 -2.88
CA PHE A 137 -11.12 7.81 -1.70
C PHE A 137 -11.12 6.37 -1.21
N LEU A 138 -12.29 5.77 -1.00
CA LEU A 138 -12.38 4.38 -0.55
C LEU A 138 -11.80 3.39 -1.58
N LEU A 139 -12.00 3.64 -2.88
CA LEU A 139 -11.45 2.76 -3.92
C LEU A 139 -9.92 2.92 -4.06
N SER A 140 -9.38 4.12 -3.89
CA SER A 140 -7.92 4.33 -3.82
C SER A 140 -7.32 3.65 -2.59
N LEU A 141 -8.02 3.68 -1.45
CA LEU A 141 -7.62 2.94 -0.25
C LEU A 141 -7.66 1.43 -0.48
N ALA A 142 -8.70 0.93 -1.14
CA ALA A 142 -8.80 -0.48 -1.52
C ALA A 142 -7.68 -0.89 -2.49
N LEU A 143 -7.33 -0.06 -3.48
CA LEU A 143 -6.20 -0.28 -4.38
C LEU A 143 -4.89 -0.37 -3.61
N PHE A 144 -4.64 0.54 -2.69
CA PHE A 144 -3.44 0.52 -1.85
C PHE A 144 -3.41 -0.70 -0.91
N GLY A 145 -4.56 -1.10 -0.37
CA GLY A 145 -4.69 -2.33 0.41
C GLY A 145 -4.39 -3.57 -0.43
N LEU A 146 -4.90 -3.65 -1.66
CA LEU A 146 -4.64 -4.76 -2.58
C LEU A 146 -3.15 -4.90 -2.91
N THR A 147 -2.43 -3.80 -3.15
CA THR A 147 -0.99 -3.87 -3.42
C THR A 147 -0.20 -4.36 -2.20
N MET A 148 -0.58 -3.93 -0.99
CA MET A 148 0.02 -4.42 0.26
C MET A 148 -0.27 -5.91 0.50
N ILE A 149 -1.48 -6.37 0.22
CA ILE A 149 -1.84 -7.80 0.31
C ILE A 149 -1.06 -8.61 -0.73
N GLY A 150 -0.93 -8.11 -1.96
CA GLY A 150 -0.14 -8.77 -3.02
C GLY A 150 1.34 -8.91 -2.63
N LEU A 151 1.88 -7.88 -1.95
CA LEU A 151 3.21 -7.93 -1.35
C LEU A 151 3.30 -9.03 -0.28
N GLY A 152 2.36 -9.05 0.66
CA GLY A 152 2.34 -10.01 1.76
C GLY A 152 2.24 -11.46 1.27
N ILE A 153 1.40 -11.72 0.26
CA ILE A 153 1.28 -13.06 -0.36
C ILE A 153 2.59 -13.48 -1.04
N SER A 154 3.33 -12.52 -1.61
CA SER A 154 4.58 -12.79 -2.30
C SER A 154 5.72 -13.15 -1.35
N ILE A 155 5.79 -12.51 -0.17
CA ILE A 155 6.83 -12.75 0.83
C ILE A 155 6.48 -13.95 1.74
N TRP A 156 5.20 -14.25 1.94
CA TRP A 156 4.76 -15.35 2.81
C TRP A 156 5.40 -16.71 2.44
N PRO A 157 5.93 -17.48 3.40
CA PRO A 157 5.88 -17.32 4.87
C PRO A 157 7.09 -16.58 5.48
N ASP A 158 7.92 -15.98 4.65
CA ASP A 158 9.13 -15.29 5.08
C ASP A 158 8.78 -13.88 5.58
N VAL A 159 9.54 -13.38 6.55
CA VAL A 159 9.55 -11.95 6.93
C VAL A 159 10.69 -11.25 6.22
N VAL A 160 11.82 -11.93 6.09
CA VAL A 160 12.95 -11.55 5.23
C VAL A 160 13.10 -12.67 4.20
N PRO A 161 12.83 -12.40 2.91
CA PRO A 161 12.91 -13.39 1.84
C PRO A 161 14.20 -14.22 1.90
N GLY A 162 14.06 -15.54 1.88
CA GLY A 162 15.20 -16.48 1.86
C GLY A 162 16.07 -16.53 3.13
N ALA A 163 15.74 -15.78 4.19
CA ALA A 163 16.57 -15.67 5.38
C ALA A 163 15.83 -15.98 6.69
N VAL A 164 14.66 -15.37 6.94
CA VAL A 164 13.97 -15.48 8.24
C VAL A 164 12.47 -15.69 8.03
N THR A 165 11.96 -16.81 8.54
CA THR A 165 10.52 -17.12 8.52
C THR A 165 9.74 -16.40 9.61
N ILE A 166 8.42 -16.27 9.46
CA ILE A 166 7.54 -15.71 10.52
C ILE A 166 7.67 -16.44 11.86
N TRP A 167 8.03 -17.72 11.84
CA TRP A 167 8.16 -18.55 13.04
C TRP A 167 9.49 -18.31 13.76
N GLU A 168 10.57 -18.07 13.01
CA GLU A 168 11.88 -17.75 13.57
C GLU A 168 11.98 -16.31 14.06
N ALA A 169 11.20 -15.41 13.46
CA ALA A 169 11.04 -14.02 13.88
C ALA A 169 10.02 -13.85 15.03
N ALA A 170 9.26 -14.90 15.36
CA ALA A 170 8.21 -14.82 16.37
C ALA A 170 8.79 -14.57 17.77
N ALA A 171 8.20 -13.58 18.47
CA ALA A 171 8.46 -13.38 19.90
C ALA A 171 7.88 -14.55 20.73
N PRO A 172 8.35 -14.75 21.98
CA PRO A 172 7.80 -15.76 22.87
C PRO A 172 6.28 -15.64 23.05
N GLU A 173 5.59 -16.79 23.11
CA GLU A 173 4.12 -16.88 23.15
C GLU A 173 3.48 -15.97 24.21
N ARG A 174 4.06 -15.91 25.41
CA ARG A 174 3.57 -15.03 26.50
C ARG A 174 3.54 -13.56 26.10
N SER A 175 4.58 -13.09 25.42
CA SER A 175 4.67 -11.71 24.92
C SER A 175 3.70 -11.46 23.77
N GLN A 176 3.50 -12.45 22.89
CA GLN A 176 2.53 -12.37 21.80
C GLN A 176 1.09 -12.26 22.32
N ILE A 177 0.70 -13.09 23.28
CA ILE A 177 -0.63 -13.04 23.90
C ILE A 177 -0.84 -11.69 24.59
N PHE A 178 0.17 -11.19 25.32
CA PHE A 178 0.10 -9.87 25.94
C PHE A 178 -0.13 -8.75 24.91
N MET A 179 0.64 -8.75 23.82
CA MET A 179 0.46 -7.80 22.71
C MET A 179 -0.90 -7.97 22.01
N LEU A 180 -1.40 -9.19 21.84
CA LEU A 180 -2.68 -9.48 21.21
C LEU A 180 -3.85 -8.91 22.01
N ILE A 181 -3.84 -9.09 23.34
CA ILE A 181 -4.88 -8.51 24.22
C ILE A 181 -4.80 -6.98 24.17
N GLY A 182 -3.60 -6.42 24.29
CA GLY A 182 -3.38 -4.97 24.21
C GLY A 182 -3.87 -4.38 22.89
N ALA A 183 -3.50 -4.99 21.75
CA ALA A 183 -3.94 -4.59 20.42
C ALA A 183 -5.46 -4.79 20.26
N GLY A 184 -6.01 -5.89 20.77
CA GLY A 184 -7.43 -6.21 20.70
C GLY A 184 -8.32 -5.21 21.42
N VAL A 185 -7.83 -4.55 22.46
CA VAL A 185 -8.54 -3.45 23.15
C VAL A 185 -8.25 -2.10 22.50
N LEU A 186 -6.98 -1.82 22.19
CA LEU A 186 -6.56 -0.50 21.72
C LEU A 186 -7.02 -0.20 20.29
N ILE A 187 -7.00 -1.20 19.38
CA ILE A 187 -7.42 -1.02 17.98
C ILE A 187 -8.89 -0.61 17.90
N PRO A 188 -9.86 -1.29 18.55
CA PRO A 188 -11.26 -0.85 18.54
C PRO A 188 -11.46 0.56 19.11
N ILE A 189 -10.73 0.93 20.16
CA ILE A 189 -10.81 2.28 20.74
C ILE A 189 -10.33 3.34 19.75
N ILE A 190 -9.16 3.12 19.12
CA ILE A 190 -8.62 4.03 18.10
C ILE A 190 -9.57 4.15 16.93
N LEU A 191 -10.11 3.03 16.42
CA LEU A 191 -11.07 3.04 15.33
C LEU A 191 -12.37 3.75 15.71
N GLY A 192 -12.89 3.51 16.91
CA GLY A 192 -14.10 4.16 17.42
C GLY A 192 -13.95 5.68 17.50
N TYR A 193 -12.85 6.16 18.08
CA TYR A 193 -12.55 7.60 18.13
C TYR A 193 -12.33 8.18 16.72
N THR A 194 -11.65 7.45 15.83
CA THR A 194 -11.43 7.89 14.43
C THR A 194 -12.76 8.02 13.70
N VAL A 195 -13.64 7.02 13.79
CA VAL A 195 -14.99 7.07 13.17
C VAL A 195 -15.80 8.23 13.75
N TRP A 196 -15.76 8.43 15.07
CA TRP A 196 -16.46 9.54 15.72
C TRP A 196 -15.94 10.89 15.22
N ALA A 197 -14.62 11.09 15.17
CA ALA A 197 -14.02 12.32 14.65
C ALA A 197 -14.42 12.57 13.18
N TYR A 198 -14.40 11.54 12.34
CA TYR A 198 -14.83 11.65 10.94
C TYR A 198 -16.33 11.96 10.82
N TRP A 199 -17.15 11.42 11.71
CA TRP A 199 -18.59 11.69 11.75
C TRP A 199 -18.89 13.12 12.17
N VAL A 200 -18.19 13.63 13.20
CA VAL A 200 -18.29 15.02 13.66
C VAL A 200 -17.83 16.00 12.57
N PHE A 201 -16.71 15.73 11.90
CA PHE A 201 -16.15 16.59 10.86
C PHE A 201 -16.59 16.22 9.43
N ARG A 202 -17.80 15.68 9.25
CA ARG A 202 -18.25 15.18 7.94
C ARG A 202 -18.51 16.26 6.89
N GLY A 203 -18.67 17.52 7.30
CA GLY A 203 -18.91 18.66 6.39
C GLY A 203 -17.81 18.83 5.34
N LYS A 204 -18.18 19.42 4.21
CA LYS A 204 -17.24 19.92 3.20
C LYS A 204 -16.71 21.28 3.64
N VAL A 205 -15.50 21.62 3.22
CA VAL A 205 -14.87 22.91 3.54
C VAL A 205 -15.29 23.90 2.46
N ASP A 206 -16.07 24.92 2.83
CA ASP A 206 -16.47 26.02 1.95
C ASP A 206 -15.62 27.27 2.24
N GLU A 207 -15.47 28.15 1.24
CA GLU A 207 -14.72 29.42 1.34
C GLU A 207 -15.38 30.41 2.31
N THR A 208 -16.69 30.23 2.55
CA THR A 208 -17.40 30.92 3.63
C THR A 208 -17.42 30.02 4.87
N GLY A 209 -16.69 30.42 5.91
CA GLY A 209 -16.41 29.59 7.07
C GLY A 209 -17.65 28.91 7.69
N TYR A 210 -17.43 27.69 8.17
CA TYR A 210 -18.30 26.86 9.02
C TYR A 210 -19.66 27.48 9.42
N HIS A 211 -20.73 27.01 8.78
CA HIS A 211 -22.10 27.09 9.31
C HIS A 211 -22.80 25.74 9.17
#